data_AF-A0A9E1RR80-F1
#
_entry.id   AF-A0A9E1RR80-F1
#
_cell.length_a   1.000
_cell.length_b   1.000
_cell.length_c   1.000
_cell.angle_alpha   90.00
_cell.angle_beta   90.00
_cell.angle_gamma   90.00
#
_symmetry.space_group_name_H-M   'P 1'
#
loop_
_entity.id
_entity.type
_entity.pdbx_description
1 polymer ?
#
loop_
_entity_poly.entity_id
_entity_poly.type
_entity_poly.pdbx_seq_one_letter_code
_entity_poly.pdbx_strand_id
1 'polypeptide(L)'
;TGDSELPLLAVDMRGVPRSFRVNNQDEELAKLIVNAPWVNVVVVDDDLDSVFAPLVDAFDVVIGDGTASEAAVDVTNTDSCLEELAAAITASPLASVALAQLLRVSHDLPIGQALHAESLTYAMLQTSERFQTWLAGRDNNTHFDPEEHAVALDLAGSLLTITLQRPARRNALNVAMRDQLCQALELVDLDRSIDGALLVGAGSNFCAGGDLDEFGSTPSPAAGHHVRMVRSLPTLMHRVANRVRVHVHGACVGAGIELPAFANSIIAHPDATFRLPEIAFGLVPGAGGTVSVTRRCGRHRTAWLALTGTTIDAEHALRWQLIDRIDASVS
;
A
#
# COMPACT_ATOMS: atom_id res chain seq x y z
N THR A 1 22.41 29.20 16.50
CA THR A 1 21.91 27.91 16.00
C THR A 1 21.43 27.15 17.21
N GLY A 2 20.16 27.35 17.55
CA GLY A 2 19.59 26.81 18.80
C GLY A 2 19.37 25.31 18.70
N ASP A 3 19.42 24.63 19.85
CA ASP A 3 18.93 23.26 20.02
C ASP A 3 17.47 23.21 19.58
N SER A 4 17.21 22.75 18.36
CA SER A 4 15.89 22.37 17.91
C SER A 4 15.65 20.91 18.32
N GLU A 5 14.57 20.66 19.05
CA GLU A 5 14.19 19.32 19.50
C GLU A 5 12.82 18.95 18.92
N LEU A 6 12.72 17.78 18.27
CA LEU A 6 11.46 17.27 17.75
C LEU A 6 10.87 16.19 18.67
N PRO A 7 9.55 16.20 18.92
CA PRO A 7 8.86 15.07 19.55
C PRO A 7 8.94 13.82 18.67
N LEU A 8 9.41 12.71 19.25
CA LEU A 8 9.45 11.41 18.60
C LEU A 8 8.70 10.38 19.43
N LEU A 9 7.78 9.66 18.79
CA LEU A 9 7.18 8.44 19.30
C LEU A 9 7.86 7.24 18.63
N ALA A 10 8.46 6.36 19.43
CA ALA A 10 8.98 5.09 18.94
C ALA A 10 8.19 3.92 19.54
N VAL A 11 7.79 2.97 18.69
CA VAL A 11 7.06 1.76 19.11
C VAL A 11 7.80 0.53 18.60
N ASP A 12 8.12 -0.41 19.50
CA ASP A 12 8.80 -1.65 19.15
C ASP A 12 7.84 -2.85 19.03
N MET A 13 8.39 -4.03 18.74
CA MET A 13 7.61 -5.27 18.57
C MET A 13 6.80 -5.70 19.80
N ARG A 14 7.08 -5.16 21.00
CA ARG A 14 6.29 -5.40 22.22
C ARG A 14 5.03 -4.53 22.25
N GLY A 15 4.89 -3.59 21.32
CA GLY A 15 3.75 -2.68 21.25
C GLY A 15 3.73 -1.67 22.40
N VAL A 16 4.89 -1.31 22.97
CA VAL A 16 4.98 -0.33 24.06
C VAL A 16 5.47 0.99 23.47
N PRO A 17 4.61 2.02 23.36
CA PRO A 17 5.03 3.32 22.87
C PRO A 17 5.98 4.01 23.85
N ARG A 18 6.99 4.69 23.31
CA ARG A 18 7.95 5.47 24.08
C ARG A 18 8.14 6.83 23.42
N SER A 19 7.97 7.89 24.20
CA SER A 19 8.16 9.25 23.73
C SER A 19 9.55 9.76 24.11
N PHE A 20 10.22 10.37 23.15
CA PHE A 20 11.53 10.99 23.29
C PHE A 20 11.52 12.37 22.63
N ARG A 21 12.55 13.16 22.87
CA ARG A 21 12.87 14.33 22.07
C ARG A 21 14.16 14.05 21.32
N VAL A 22 14.17 14.28 20.01
CA VAL A 22 15.35 14.06 19.17
C VAL A 22 16.01 15.39 18.90
N ASN A 23 17.29 15.48 19.24
CA ASN A 23 18.17 16.59 18.89
C ASN A 23 19.02 16.18 17.68
N ASN A 24 19.16 17.08 16.71
CA ASN A 24 19.98 16.86 15.51
C ASN A 24 21.49 16.74 15.78
N GLN A 25 21.96 17.06 17.00
CA GLN A 25 23.37 16.90 17.41
C GLN A 25 23.64 15.57 18.13
N ASP A 26 22.61 14.79 18.47
CA ASP A 26 22.77 13.50 19.15
C ASP A 26 22.96 12.37 18.12
N GLU A 27 24.19 12.24 17.63
CA GLU A 27 24.56 11.23 16.63
C GLU A 27 24.29 9.79 17.09
N GLU A 28 24.34 9.50 18.39
CA GLU A 28 24.11 8.16 18.92
C GLU A 28 22.62 7.82 18.98
N LEU A 29 21.78 8.76 19.41
CA LEU A 29 20.32 8.62 19.32
C LEU A 29 19.86 8.51 17.87
N ALA A 30 20.42 9.32 16.98
CA ALA A 30 20.21 9.24 15.53
C ALA A 30 20.51 7.84 14.98
N LYS A 31 21.71 7.31 15.25
CA LYS A 31 22.10 5.94 14.82
C LYS A 31 21.18 4.89 15.42
N LEU A 32 20.74 5.05 16.67
CA LEU A 32 19.82 4.12 17.31
C LEU A 32 18.46 4.11 16.59
N ILE A 33 17.87 5.28 16.31
CA ILE A 33 16.57 5.42 15.63
C ILE A 33 16.63 4.78 14.23
N VAL A 34 17.72 5.01 13.50
CA VAL A 34 17.95 4.45 12.15
C VAL A 34 18.03 2.92 12.19
N ASN A 35 18.76 2.36 13.15
CA ASN A 35 19.09 0.93 13.16
C ASN A 35 18.13 0.07 14.00
N ALA A 36 17.30 0.68 14.84
CA ALA A 36 16.37 -0.05 15.68
C ALA A 36 15.16 -0.53 14.86
N PRO A 37 14.66 -1.76 15.15
CA PRO A 37 13.43 -2.30 14.54
C PRO A 37 12.19 -1.68 15.21
N TRP A 38 12.07 -0.36 15.13
CA TRP A 38 10.99 0.43 15.70
C TRP A 38 10.18 1.10 14.59
N VAL A 39 8.92 1.38 14.89
CA VAL A 39 8.14 2.37 14.15
C VAL A 39 8.42 3.73 14.78
N ASN A 40 8.98 4.65 14.01
CA ASN A 40 9.40 5.99 14.42
C ASN A 40 8.43 7.02 13.82
N VAL A 41 7.64 7.69 14.67
CA VAL A 41 6.71 8.76 14.28
C VAL A 41 7.20 10.09 14.85
N VAL A 42 7.47 11.05 13.99
CA VAL A 42 7.92 12.39 14.39
C VAL A 42 6.84 13.43 14.14
N VAL A 43 6.73 14.40 15.04
CA VAL A 43 5.87 15.58 14.88
C VAL A 43 6.71 16.78 14.45
N VAL A 44 6.24 17.51 13.45
CA VAL A 44 6.89 18.73 12.93
C VAL A 44 5.90 19.89 12.98
N ASP A 45 6.41 21.10 13.25
CA ASP A 45 5.58 22.31 13.34
C ASP A 45 5.28 22.89 11.94
N ASP A 46 6.29 23.35 11.18
CA ASP A 46 6.09 23.97 9.86
C ASP A 46 6.76 23.19 8.72
N ASP A 47 8.07 22.91 8.81
CA ASP A 47 8.82 22.08 7.87
C ASP A 47 9.88 21.25 8.63
N LEU A 48 10.34 20.17 8.00
CA LEU A 48 11.53 19.46 8.44
C LEU A 48 12.73 20.35 8.13
N ASP A 49 13.16 21.14 9.12
CA ASP A 49 14.37 21.95 9.07
C ASP A 49 15.51 21.14 8.43
N SER A 50 16.30 21.77 7.56
CA SER A 50 17.41 21.13 6.84
C SER A 50 18.40 20.41 7.76
N VAL A 51 18.41 20.76 9.06
CA VAL A 51 19.23 20.15 10.09
C VAL A 51 18.77 18.73 10.46
N PHE A 52 17.48 18.41 10.30
CA PHE A 52 16.92 17.07 10.47
C PHE A 52 16.87 16.27 9.17
N ALA A 53 17.24 16.85 8.02
CA ALA A 53 17.32 16.15 6.74
C ALA A 53 18.08 14.81 6.80
N PRO A 54 19.20 14.66 7.54
CA PRO A 54 19.89 13.37 7.69
C PRO A 54 19.07 12.30 8.44
N LEU A 55 18.04 12.71 9.19
CA LEU A 55 17.18 11.85 10.02
C LEU A 55 15.81 11.59 9.40
N VAL A 56 15.45 12.30 8.32
CA VAL A 56 14.20 12.07 7.60
C VAL A 56 14.09 10.61 7.16
N ASP A 57 15.21 10.01 6.77
CA ASP A 57 15.30 8.58 6.40
C ASP A 57 15.14 7.60 7.56
N ALA A 58 15.27 8.08 8.80
CA ALA A 58 15.07 7.30 10.00
C ALA A 58 13.60 7.28 10.47
N PHE A 59 12.82 8.29 10.08
CA PHE A 59 11.42 8.41 10.45
C PHE A 59 10.54 7.60 9.49
N ASP A 60 9.59 6.84 10.02
CA ASP A 60 8.64 6.10 9.18
C ASP A 60 7.43 6.96 8.85
N VAL A 61 6.96 7.72 9.83
CA VAL A 61 5.83 8.63 9.68
C VAL A 61 6.25 10.01 10.17
N VAL A 62 5.96 11.02 9.37
CA VAL A 62 6.14 12.44 9.70
C VAL A 62 4.75 13.06 9.67
N ILE A 63 4.34 13.70 10.77
CA ILE A 63 3.05 14.39 10.86
C ILE A 63 3.26 15.85 11.29
N GLY A 64 2.37 16.73 10.86
CA GLY A 64 2.33 18.13 11.31
C GLY A 64 0.93 18.71 11.13
N ASP A 65 0.65 19.85 11.77
CA ASP A 65 -0.65 20.54 11.68
C ASP A 65 -0.46 21.88 10.95
N GLY A 66 -0.98 21.97 9.73
CA GLY A 66 -0.77 23.13 8.86
C GLY A 66 0.64 23.18 8.24
N THR A 67 1.35 22.05 8.21
CA THR A 67 2.72 21.95 7.73
C THR A 67 2.83 22.13 6.21
N ALA A 68 3.91 22.78 5.77
CA ALA A 68 4.26 22.90 4.36
C ALA A 68 5.15 21.73 3.85
N SER A 69 5.56 20.82 4.73
CA SER A 69 6.51 19.76 4.38
C SER A 69 5.91 18.75 3.41
N GLU A 70 6.58 18.53 2.28
CA GLU A 70 6.15 17.53 1.29
C GLU A 70 6.23 16.09 1.83
N ALA A 71 7.08 15.85 2.83
CA ALA A 71 7.23 14.55 3.48
C ALA A 71 6.17 14.28 4.55
N ALA A 72 5.57 15.33 5.12
CA ALA A 72 4.64 15.20 6.22
C ALA A 72 3.21 14.87 5.75
N VAL A 73 2.49 14.21 6.65
CA VAL A 73 1.04 14.07 6.61
C VAL A 73 0.47 15.23 7.41
N ASP A 74 -0.25 16.13 6.72
CA ASP A 74 -0.98 17.23 7.34
C ASP A 74 -2.21 16.70 8.10
N VAL A 75 -2.29 16.99 9.39
CA VAL A 75 -3.31 16.52 10.32
C VAL A 75 -3.82 17.66 11.20
N THR A 76 -5.11 17.69 11.53
CA THR A 76 -5.70 18.81 12.30
C THR A 76 -5.40 18.78 13.81
N ASN A 77 -4.82 17.68 14.32
CA ASN A 77 -4.45 17.54 15.74
C ASN A 77 -3.38 16.45 15.89
N THR A 78 -2.13 16.87 16.10
CA THR A 78 -0.98 15.96 16.17
C THR A 78 -1.05 15.02 17.38
N ASP A 79 -1.53 15.47 18.53
CA ASP A 79 -1.60 14.65 19.75
C ASP A 79 -2.62 13.50 19.61
N SER A 80 -3.85 13.82 19.15
CA SER A 80 -4.88 12.80 18.88
C SER A 80 -4.41 11.81 17.81
N CYS A 81 -3.74 12.32 16.78
CA CYS A 81 -3.17 11.52 15.72
C CYS A 81 -2.06 10.57 16.21
N LEU A 82 -1.18 11.04 17.11
CA LEU A 82 -0.16 10.19 17.74
C LEU A 82 -0.79 9.09 18.58
N GLU A 83 -1.85 9.39 19.33
CA GLU A 83 -2.59 8.39 20.12
C GLU A 83 -3.21 7.31 19.23
N GLU A 84 -3.84 7.70 18.12
CA GLU A 84 -4.43 6.78 17.14
C GLU A 84 -3.36 5.89 16.48
N LEU A 85 -2.23 6.47 16.06
CA LEU A 85 -1.10 5.72 15.52
C LEU A 85 -0.54 4.74 16.55
N ALA A 86 -0.31 5.20 17.79
CA ALA A 86 0.19 4.36 18.87
C ALA A 86 -0.75 3.17 19.12
N ALA A 87 -2.06 3.41 19.15
CA ALA A 87 -3.07 2.37 19.32
C ALA A 87 -3.08 1.37 18.16
N ALA A 88 -3.02 1.85 16.91
CA ALA A 88 -2.99 0.99 15.72
C ALA A 88 -1.72 0.12 15.68
N ILE A 89 -0.55 0.70 15.98
CA ILE A 89 0.71 -0.04 16.05
C ILE A 89 0.66 -1.08 17.17
N THR A 90 0.17 -0.70 18.35
CA THR A 90 0.05 -1.61 19.51
C THR A 90 -0.89 -2.77 19.25
N ALA A 91 -1.94 -2.56 18.45
CA ALA A 91 -2.87 -3.63 18.06
C ALA A 91 -2.26 -4.66 17.11
N SER A 92 -1.20 -4.33 16.37
CA SER A 92 -0.52 -5.23 15.42
C SER A 92 0.98 -4.90 15.30
N PRO A 93 1.76 -5.07 16.38
CA PRO A 93 3.12 -4.52 16.46
C PRO A 93 4.10 -5.23 15.52
N LEU A 94 3.97 -6.55 15.35
CA LEU A 94 4.82 -7.30 14.43
C LEU A 94 4.64 -6.85 12.97
N ALA A 95 3.38 -6.69 12.52
CA ALA A 95 3.10 -6.24 11.16
C ALA A 95 3.53 -4.79 10.95
N SER A 96 3.34 -3.93 11.96
CA SER A 96 3.72 -2.51 11.91
C SER A 96 5.24 -2.31 11.84
N VAL A 97 6.01 -3.01 12.67
CA VAL A 97 7.48 -2.98 12.62
C VAL A 97 7.99 -3.57 11.31
N ALA A 98 7.43 -4.69 10.86
CA ALA A 98 7.80 -5.31 9.60
C ALA A 98 7.52 -4.39 8.40
N LEU A 99 6.40 -3.65 8.40
CA LEU A 99 6.08 -2.64 7.40
C LEU A 99 7.13 -1.52 7.38
N ALA A 100 7.41 -0.92 8.54
CA ALA A 100 8.39 0.16 8.66
C ALA A 100 9.76 -0.27 8.10
N GLN A 101 10.25 -1.43 8.52
CA GLN A 101 11.50 -1.99 8.03
C GLN A 101 11.47 -2.26 6.52
N LEU A 102 10.39 -2.86 6.02
CA LEU A 102 10.22 -3.15 4.60
C LEU A 102 10.28 -1.86 3.76
N LEU A 103 9.59 -0.80 4.17
CA LEU A 103 9.60 0.48 3.47
C LEU A 103 10.99 1.11 3.46
N ARG A 104 11.72 1.08 4.60
CA ARG A 104 13.11 1.57 4.67
C ARG A 104 14.04 0.81 3.73
N VAL A 105 13.99 -0.52 3.71
CA VAL A 105 14.96 -1.31 2.94
C VAL A 105 14.62 -1.44 1.45
N SER A 106 13.36 -1.28 1.06
CA SER A 106 12.90 -1.59 -0.30
C SER A 106 12.65 -0.38 -1.20
N HIS A 107 12.62 0.84 -0.64
CA HIS A 107 12.30 2.03 -1.42
C HIS A 107 13.30 2.28 -2.57
N ASP A 108 14.60 2.05 -2.33
CA ASP A 108 15.67 2.21 -3.32
C ASP A 108 15.98 0.94 -4.14
N LEU A 109 15.37 -0.20 -3.79
CA LEU A 109 15.63 -1.44 -4.52
C LEU A 109 15.02 -1.40 -5.92
N PRO A 110 15.62 -2.09 -6.91
CA PRO A 110 14.94 -2.42 -8.16
C PRO A 110 13.59 -3.08 -7.89
N ILE A 111 12.56 -2.74 -8.66
CA ILE A 111 11.17 -3.16 -8.38
C ILE A 111 11.02 -4.67 -8.21
N GLY A 112 11.70 -5.48 -9.02
CA GLY A 112 11.68 -6.94 -8.85
C GLY A 112 12.20 -7.40 -7.48
N GLN A 113 13.28 -6.79 -6.98
CA GLN A 113 13.84 -7.11 -5.66
C GLN A 113 12.93 -6.59 -4.53
N ALA A 114 12.36 -5.39 -4.69
CA ALA A 114 11.39 -4.84 -3.75
C ALA A 114 10.13 -5.73 -3.62
N LEU A 115 9.61 -6.23 -4.74
CA LEU A 115 8.48 -7.17 -4.76
C LEU A 115 8.81 -8.52 -4.10
N HIS A 116 10.05 -9.00 -4.23
CA HIS A 116 10.51 -10.19 -3.51
C HIS A 116 10.54 -9.93 -1.99
N ALA A 117 11.09 -8.79 -1.56
CA ALA A 117 11.12 -8.40 -0.14
C ALA A 117 9.71 -8.29 0.44
N GLU A 118 8.78 -7.64 -0.26
CA GLU A 118 7.38 -7.55 0.14
C GLU A 118 6.75 -8.94 0.27
N SER A 119 6.92 -9.79 -0.74
CA SER A 119 6.34 -11.14 -0.75
C SER A 119 6.88 -12.01 0.39
N LEU A 120 8.17 -11.92 0.70
CA LEU A 120 8.79 -12.63 1.82
C LEU A 120 8.27 -12.13 3.17
N THR A 121 8.19 -10.81 3.37
CA THR A 121 7.64 -10.21 4.59
C THR A 121 6.17 -10.60 4.78
N TYR A 122 5.37 -10.53 3.72
CA TYR A 122 3.97 -10.96 3.74
C TYR A 122 3.82 -12.45 4.08
N ALA A 123 4.64 -13.31 3.48
CA ALA A 123 4.63 -14.75 3.77
C ALA A 123 5.02 -15.04 5.22
N MET A 124 6.03 -14.35 5.76
CA MET A 124 6.42 -14.48 7.15
C MET A 124 5.27 -14.10 8.11
N LEU A 125 4.57 -12.99 7.84
CA LEU A 125 3.50 -12.51 8.72
C LEU A 125 2.26 -13.41 8.74
N GLN A 126 2.06 -14.25 7.72
CA GLN A 126 0.98 -15.24 7.71
C GLN A 126 1.12 -16.31 8.81
N THR A 127 2.27 -16.44 9.47
CA THR A 127 2.42 -17.32 10.64
C THR A 127 2.27 -16.60 11.98
N SER A 128 2.05 -15.28 11.96
CA SER A 128 1.88 -14.49 13.18
C SER A 128 0.58 -14.84 13.92
N GLU A 129 0.60 -14.75 15.24
CA GLU A 129 -0.59 -14.97 16.08
C GLU A 129 -1.75 -14.07 15.65
N ARG A 130 -1.49 -12.79 15.41
CA ARG A 130 -2.49 -11.80 15.00
C ARG A 130 -3.25 -12.24 13.74
N PHE A 131 -2.52 -12.69 12.73
CA PHE A 131 -3.12 -13.16 11.48
C PHE A 131 -3.87 -14.46 11.68
N GLN A 132 -3.33 -15.41 12.44
CA GLN A 132 -3.99 -16.68 12.73
C GLN A 132 -5.30 -16.48 13.52
N THR A 133 -5.31 -15.57 14.50
CA THR A 133 -6.53 -15.20 15.24
C THR A 133 -7.57 -14.55 14.32
N TRP A 134 -7.15 -13.62 13.46
CA TRP A 134 -8.06 -13.01 12.47
C TRP A 134 -8.63 -14.06 11.51
N LEU A 135 -7.78 -14.95 11.00
CA LEU A 135 -8.14 -16.00 10.06
C LEU A 135 -9.12 -17.01 10.66
N ALA A 136 -8.98 -17.34 11.95
CA ALA A 136 -9.87 -18.25 12.67
C ALA A 136 -11.23 -17.59 13.04
N GLY A 137 -11.26 -16.26 13.16
CA GLY A 137 -12.45 -15.49 13.54
C GLY A 137 -13.35 -15.06 12.38
N ARG A 138 -12.99 -15.39 11.13
CA ARG A 138 -13.79 -15.01 9.94
C ARG A 138 -14.87 -16.05 9.63
N ASP A 139 -16.02 -15.58 9.15
CA ASP A 139 -17.01 -16.44 8.51
C ASP A 139 -16.46 -16.87 7.15
N ASN A 140 -16.13 -18.15 6.99
CA ASN A 140 -15.56 -18.66 5.76
C ASN A 140 -16.64 -19.23 4.84
N ASN A 141 -17.13 -18.42 3.90
CA ASN A 141 -18.00 -18.85 2.81
C ASN A 141 -17.22 -18.86 1.50
N THR A 142 -16.12 -19.61 1.45
CA THR A 142 -15.34 -19.81 0.22
C THR A 142 -16.21 -20.34 -0.91
N HIS A 143 -16.47 -19.48 -1.89
CA HIS A 143 -16.94 -19.87 -3.21
C HIS A 143 -15.76 -19.76 -4.17
N PHE A 144 -15.17 -20.91 -4.47
CA PHE A 144 -14.16 -21.05 -5.50
C PHE A 144 -14.85 -21.51 -6.77
N ASP A 145 -14.96 -20.61 -7.74
CA ASP A 145 -15.36 -20.94 -9.11
C ASP A 145 -14.16 -20.69 -10.04
N PRO A 146 -13.42 -21.74 -10.44
CA PRO A 146 -12.28 -21.59 -11.33
C PRO A 146 -12.68 -21.15 -12.76
N GLU A 147 -13.96 -21.25 -13.12
CA GLU A 147 -14.50 -20.81 -14.42
C GLU A 147 -15.20 -19.44 -14.32
N GLU A 148 -15.06 -18.75 -13.18
CA GLU A 148 -15.61 -17.40 -13.01
C GLU A 148 -15.02 -16.46 -14.07
N HIS A 149 -15.88 -15.76 -14.79
CA HIS A 149 -15.49 -14.74 -15.77
C HIS A 149 -15.22 -13.42 -15.03
N ALA A 150 -14.12 -13.41 -14.28
CA ALA A 150 -13.77 -12.33 -13.35
C ALA A 150 -13.13 -11.10 -14.02
N VAL A 151 -12.70 -11.22 -15.28
CA VAL A 151 -12.16 -10.13 -16.11
C VAL A 151 -12.81 -10.18 -17.49
N ALA A 152 -13.27 -9.03 -17.97
CA ALA A 152 -13.73 -8.88 -19.36
C ALA A 152 -12.72 -8.07 -20.18
N LEU A 153 -12.53 -8.47 -21.44
CA LEU A 153 -11.60 -7.84 -22.38
C LEU A 153 -12.36 -7.32 -23.60
N ASP A 154 -12.09 -6.08 -24.00
CA ASP A 154 -12.63 -5.46 -25.21
C ASP A 154 -11.51 -4.72 -25.97
N LEU A 155 -11.26 -5.10 -27.22
CA LEU A 155 -10.22 -4.50 -28.05
C LEU A 155 -10.85 -3.60 -29.12
N ALA A 156 -10.69 -2.29 -28.96
CA ALA A 156 -11.14 -1.29 -29.91
C ALA A 156 -9.95 -0.63 -30.61
N GLY A 157 -9.70 -1.03 -31.86
CA GLY A 157 -8.48 -0.63 -32.57
C GLY A 157 -7.25 -1.25 -31.90
N SER A 158 -6.34 -0.42 -31.38
CA SER A 158 -5.12 -0.85 -30.66
C SER A 158 -5.20 -0.65 -29.14
N LEU A 159 -6.36 -0.25 -28.61
CA LEU A 159 -6.57 -0.06 -27.17
C LEU A 159 -7.35 -1.23 -26.57
N LEU A 160 -6.74 -1.94 -25.62
CA LEU A 160 -7.38 -3.02 -24.86
C LEU A 160 -8.03 -2.47 -23.59
N THR A 161 -9.36 -2.56 -23.48
CA THR A 161 -10.06 -2.31 -22.22
C THR A 161 -10.11 -3.59 -21.40
N ILE A 162 -9.61 -3.53 -20.17
CA ILE A 162 -9.59 -4.61 -19.18
C ILE A 162 -10.56 -4.21 -18.07
N THR A 163 -11.63 -4.96 -17.88
CA THR A 163 -12.65 -4.67 -16.86
C THR A 163 -12.61 -5.69 -15.74
N LEU A 164 -12.47 -5.26 -14.49
CA LEU A 164 -12.68 -6.10 -13.31
C LEU A 164 -14.17 -6.42 -13.20
N GLN A 165 -14.56 -7.69 -13.36
CA GLN A 165 -15.93 -8.12 -13.63
C GLN A 165 -16.51 -8.96 -12.47
N ARG A 166 -16.32 -8.52 -11.22
CA ARG A 166 -16.95 -9.14 -10.03
C ARG A 166 -17.76 -8.12 -9.21
N PRO A 167 -18.71 -7.37 -9.81
CA PRO A 167 -19.39 -6.26 -9.12
C PRO A 167 -20.15 -6.71 -7.87
N ALA A 168 -20.72 -7.92 -7.87
CA ALA A 168 -21.40 -8.50 -6.71
C ALA A 168 -20.48 -8.70 -5.48
N ARG A 169 -19.17 -8.80 -5.72
CA ARG A 169 -18.11 -8.92 -4.70
C ARG A 169 -17.27 -7.65 -4.60
N ARG A 170 -17.79 -6.51 -5.10
CA ARG A 170 -17.07 -5.22 -5.19
C ARG A 170 -15.70 -5.36 -5.85
N ASN A 171 -15.62 -6.20 -6.88
CA ASN A 171 -14.40 -6.50 -7.62
C ASN A 171 -13.23 -6.93 -6.74
N ALA A 172 -13.48 -7.68 -5.65
CA ALA A 172 -12.42 -8.28 -4.87
C ALA A 172 -11.53 -9.17 -5.76
N LEU A 173 -10.22 -9.11 -5.56
CA LEU A 173 -9.21 -9.83 -6.33
C LEU A 173 -9.05 -11.25 -5.77
N ASN A 174 -9.66 -12.22 -6.45
CA ASN A 174 -9.49 -13.65 -6.19
C ASN A 174 -8.45 -14.28 -7.15
N VAL A 175 -8.19 -15.58 -7.00
CA VAL A 175 -7.27 -16.35 -7.85
C VAL A 175 -7.68 -16.27 -9.32
N ALA A 176 -8.97 -16.43 -9.64
CA ALA A 176 -9.47 -16.39 -11.02
C ALA A 176 -9.22 -15.02 -11.68
N MET A 177 -9.56 -13.93 -10.98
CA MET A 177 -9.31 -12.57 -11.46
C MET A 177 -7.81 -12.30 -11.62
N ARG A 178 -6.99 -12.68 -10.64
CA ARG A 178 -5.53 -12.53 -10.72
C ARG A 178 -4.98 -13.23 -11.95
N ASP A 179 -5.41 -14.46 -12.19
CA ASP A 179 -4.93 -15.29 -13.28
C ASP A 179 -5.37 -14.74 -14.66
N GLN A 180 -6.59 -14.20 -14.76
CA GLN A 180 -7.08 -13.56 -15.98
C GLN A 180 -6.43 -12.18 -16.22
N LEU A 181 -6.16 -11.40 -15.17
CA LEU A 181 -5.40 -10.16 -15.27
C LEU A 181 -3.96 -10.41 -15.74
N CYS A 182 -3.31 -11.46 -15.24
CA CYS A 182 -1.98 -11.86 -15.72
C CYS A 182 -2.01 -12.14 -17.22
N GLN A 183 -3.01 -12.89 -17.72
CA GLN A 183 -3.16 -13.15 -19.16
C GLN A 183 -3.40 -11.85 -19.95
N ALA A 184 -4.26 -10.96 -19.46
CA ALA A 184 -4.55 -9.69 -20.12
C ALA A 184 -3.29 -8.80 -20.23
N LEU A 185 -2.50 -8.71 -19.16
CA LEU A 185 -1.28 -7.92 -19.15
C LEU A 185 -0.16 -8.58 -19.98
N GLU A 186 -0.10 -9.92 -20.03
CA GLU A 186 0.78 -10.65 -20.96
C GLU A 186 0.43 -10.38 -22.42
N LEU A 187 -0.86 -10.26 -22.76
CA LEU A 187 -1.29 -9.84 -24.10
C LEU A 187 -0.78 -8.44 -24.42
N VAL A 188 -0.94 -7.49 -23.49
CA VAL A 188 -0.37 -6.14 -23.66
C VAL A 188 1.14 -6.23 -23.86
N ASP A 189 1.85 -7.01 -23.03
CA ASP A 189 3.32 -7.17 -23.07
C ASP A 189 3.83 -7.72 -24.41
N LEU A 190 3.15 -8.73 -24.97
CA LEU A 190 3.65 -9.53 -26.09
C LEU A 190 3.05 -9.17 -27.45
N ASP A 191 1.80 -8.72 -27.51
CA ASP A 191 1.13 -8.39 -28.76
C ASP A 191 1.43 -6.96 -29.19
N ARG A 192 2.20 -6.82 -30.28
CA ARG A 192 2.61 -5.53 -30.83
C ARG A 192 1.48 -4.75 -31.51
N SER A 193 0.30 -5.35 -31.72
CA SER A 193 -0.88 -4.65 -32.21
C SER A 193 -1.61 -3.87 -31.11
N ILE A 194 -1.27 -4.12 -29.83
CA ILE A 194 -1.84 -3.43 -28.67
C ILE A 194 -0.91 -2.30 -28.25
N ASP A 195 -1.31 -1.07 -28.51
CA ASP A 195 -0.55 0.15 -28.16
C ASP A 195 -0.65 0.46 -26.66
N GLY A 196 -1.75 0.06 -26.02
CA GLY A 196 -1.91 0.17 -24.59
C GLY A 196 -3.21 -0.41 -24.08
N ALA A 197 -3.41 -0.29 -22.77
CA ALA A 197 -4.60 -0.78 -22.10
C ALA A 197 -5.22 0.25 -21.17
N LEU A 198 -6.54 0.14 -21.02
CA LEU A 198 -7.33 0.85 -20.03
C LEU A 198 -7.88 -0.17 -19.02
N LEU A 199 -7.50 -0.05 -17.76
CA LEU A 199 -8.03 -0.87 -16.67
C LEU A 199 -9.17 -0.11 -15.96
N VAL A 200 -10.33 -0.74 -15.86
CA VAL A 200 -11.55 -0.21 -15.20
C VAL A 200 -12.20 -1.27 -14.31
N GLY A 201 -13.12 -0.87 -13.44
CA GLY A 201 -13.92 -1.80 -12.62
C GLY A 201 -15.40 -1.77 -13.00
N ALA A 202 -16.08 -2.91 -12.99
CA ALA A 202 -17.52 -2.95 -13.21
C ALA A 202 -18.29 -2.60 -11.92
N GLY A 203 -19.45 -1.95 -12.07
CA GLY A 203 -20.35 -1.67 -10.95
C GLY A 203 -19.94 -0.44 -10.15
N SER A 204 -20.22 -0.43 -8.83
CA SER A 204 -20.12 0.77 -7.99
C SER A 204 -18.76 1.01 -7.34
N ASN A 205 -17.81 0.09 -7.50
CA ASN A 205 -16.48 0.20 -6.90
C ASN A 205 -15.45 -0.29 -7.91
N PHE A 206 -14.28 0.34 -7.93
CA PHE A 206 -13.16 -0.16 -8.70
C PHE A 206 -12.71 -1.53 -8.20
N CYS A 207 -12.24 -1.64 -6.95
CA CYS A 207 -11.78 -2.90 -6.36
C CYS A 207 -11.65 -2.82 -4.82
N ALA A 208 -12.28 -3.75 -4.13
CA ALA A 208 -12.26 -3.86 -2.66
C ALA A 208 -11.02 -4.59 -2.08
N GLY A 209 -9.99 -4.84 -2.90
CA GLY A 209 -8.76 -5.51 -2.47
C GLY A 209 -8.80 -7.02 -2.65
N GLY A 210 -7.91 -7.75 -1.97
CA GLY A 210 -7.88 -9.21 -2.02
C GLY A 210 -9.19 -9.83 -1.53
N ASP A 211 -9.65 -10.91 -2.16
CA ASP A 211 -10.84 -11.63 -1.71
C ASP A 211 -10.57 -12.31 -0.37
N LEU A 212 -11.20 -11.81 0.69
CA LEU A 212 -10.95 -12.24 2.06
C LEU A 212 -11.26 -13.73 2.28
N ASP A 213 -12.12 -14.33 1.45
CA ASP A 213 -12.43 -15.76 1.52
C ASP A 213 -11.21 -16.62 1.12
N GLU A 214 -10.33 -16.15 0.25
CA GLU A 214 -9.16 -16.92 -0.22
C GLU A 214 -7.97 -16.89 0.74
N PHE A 215 -8.00 -16.05 1.77
CA PHE A 215 -6.93 -16.01 2.76
C PHE A 215 -6.80 -17.38 3.44
N GLY A 216 -5.57 -17.83 3.67
CA GLY A 216 -5.31 -19.16 4.25
C GLY A 216 -5.62 -20.36 3.33
N SER A 217 -6.00 -20.16 2.07
CA SER A 217 -6.20 -21.26 1.10
C SER A 217 -4.88 -21.85 0.59
N THR A 218 -3.76 -21.13 0.70
CA THR A 218 -2.45 -21.62 0.27
C THR A 218 -1.92 -22.70 1.21
N PRO A 219 -1.34 -23.81 0.72
CA PRO A 219 -0.86 -24.92 1.56
C PRO A 219 0.18 -24.53 2.61
N SER A 220 0.99 -23.52 2.32
CA SER A 220 1.93 -22.91 3.25
C SER A 220 2.31 -21.50 2.79
N PRO A 221 2.81 -20.63 3.68
CA PRO A 221 3.31 -19.32 3.27
C PRO A 221 4.46 -19.40 2.25
N ALA A 222 5.31 -20.43 2.34
CA ALA A 222 6.38 -20.66 1.37
C ALA A 222 5.82 -21.00 -0.03
N ALA A 223 4.79 -21.84 -0.10
CA ALA A 223 4.10 -22.12 -1.36
C ALA A 223 3.41 -20.86 -1.91
N GLY A 224 2.76 -20.07 -1.04
CA GLY A 224 2.15 -18.79 -1.42
C GLY A 224 3.16 -17.79 -1.98
N HIS A 225 4.33 -17.66 -1.35
CA HIS A 225 5.45 -16.86 -1.87
C HIS A 225 5.88 -17.35 -3.25
N HIS A 226 6.13 -18.65 -3.40
CA HIS A 226 6.57 -19.22 -4.68
C HIS A 226 5.57 -18.94 -5.81
N VAL A 227 4.28 -19.17 -5.58
CA VAL A 227 3.21 -18.88 -6.56
C VAL A 227 3.19 -17.39 -6.94
N ARG A 228 3.30 -16.49 -5.94
CA ARG A 228 3.35 -15.04 -6.19
C ARG A 228 4.55 -14.64 -7.05
N MET A 229 5.68 -15.34 -6.96
CA MET A 229 6.88 -15.00 -7.73
C MET A 229 6.91 -15.63 -9.12
N VAL A 230 6.35 -16.84 -9.28
CA VAL A 230 6.25 -17.50 -10.59
C VAL A 230 5.28 -16.76 -11.52
N ARG A 231 4.15 -16.31 -10.98
CA ARG A 231 3.12 -15.58 -11.74
C ARG A 231 2.74 -14.28 -11.05
N SER A 232 3.69 -13.36 -11.05
CA SER A 232 3.58 -12.09 -10.35
C SER A 232 2.78 -11.06 -11.17
N LEU A 233 1.52 -10.87 -10.78
CA LEU A 233 0.67 -9.80 -11.29
C LEU A 233 1.29 -8.40 -11.14
N PRO A 234 1.85 -7.98 -9.99
CA PRO A 234 2.49 -6.66 -9.89
C PRO A 234 3.74 -6.53 -10.77
N THR A 235 4.52 -7.60 -10.95
CA THR A 235 5.66 -7.58 -11.90
C THR A 235 5.16 -7.36 -13.32
N LEU A 236 4.11 -8.06 -13.73
CA LEU A 236 3.48 -7.90 -15.04
C LEU A 236 2.96 -6.47 -15.25
N MET A 237 2.20 -5.96 -14.27
CA MET A 237 1.69 -4.59 -14.29
C MET A 237 2.83 -3.57 -14.41
N HIS A 238 3.94 -3.78 -13.70
CA HIS A 238 5.12 -2.93 -13.81
C HIS A 238 5.76 -2.99 -15.21
N ARG A 239 5.90 -4.17 -15.83
CA ARG A 239 6.51 -4.30 -17.17
C ARG A 239 5.76 -3.50 -18.23
N VAL A 240 4.43 -3.47 -18.13
CA VAL A 240 3.57 -2.73 -19.07
C VAL A 240 3.11 -1.38 -18.53
N ALA A 241 3.67 -0.91 -17.42
CA ALA A 241 3.23 0.27 -16.68
C ALA A 241 2.97 1.47 -17.60
N ASN A 242 3.95 1.81 -18.44
CA ASN A 242 3.92 2.95 -19.37
C ASN A 242 2.81 2.88 -20.45
N ARG A 243 2.17 1.72 -20.62
CA ARG A 243 1.09 1.48 -21.58
C ARG A 243 -0.26 1.24 -20.91
N VAL A 244 -0.31 1.14 -19.59
CA VAL A 244 -1.57 0.95 -18.85
C VAL A 244 -2.01 2.26 -18.22
N ARG A 245 -3.25 2.64 -18.51
CA ARG A 245 -3.98 3.71 -17.81
C ARG A 245 -5.08 3.07 -16.97
N VAL A 246 -5.36 3.64 -15.80
CA VAL A 246 -6.39 3.12 -14.89
C VAL A 246 -7.40 4.20 -14.60
N HIS A 247 -8.68 3.85 -14.71
CA HIS A 247 -9.76 4.68 -14.20
C HIS A 247 -10.33 4.03 -12.95
N VAL A 248 -10.43 4.81 -11.86
CA VAL A 248 -10.87 4.32 -10.55
C VAL A 248 -12.05 5.14 -10.04
N HIS A 249 -12.97 4.49 -9.33
CA HIS A 249 -14.17 5.07 -8.73
C HIS A 249 -14.60 4.27 -7.50
N GLY A 250 -15.42 4.85 -6.63
CA GLY A 250 -15.84 4.20 -5.40
C GLY A 250 -14.66 3.66 -4.57
N ALA A 251 -14.80 2.47 -3.99
CA ALA A 251 -13.74 1.91 -3.15
C ALA A 251 -12.54 1.35 -3.95
N CYS A 252 -11.34 1.80 -3.58
CA CYS A 252 -10.04 1.33 -4.05
C CYS A 252 -9.19 0.90 -2.84
N VAL A 253 -9.33 -0.36 -2.43
CA VAL A 253 -8.82 -0.85 -1.15
C VAL A 253 -7.75 -1.91 -1.38
N GLY A 254 -6.65 -1.89 -0.62
CA GLY A 254 -5.58 -2.88 -0.71
C GLY A 254 -5.13 -3.08 -2.15
N ALA A 255 -5.17 -4.32 -2.65
CA ALA A 255 -4.85 -4.65 -4.05
C ALA A 255 -5.51 -3.74 -5.10
N GLY A 256 -6.68 -3.17 -4.78
CA GLY A 256 -7.42 -2.23 -5.62
C GLY A 256 -6.78 -0.85 -5.79
N ILE A 257 -5.80 -0.46 -4.97
CA ILE A 257 -4.93 0.71 -5.22
C ILE A 257 -3.47 0.31 -5.39
N GLU A 258 -3.04 -0.80 -4.79
CA GLU A 258 -1.67 -1.31 -4.93
C GLU A 258 -1.30 -1.62 -6.39
N LEU A 259 -2.20 -2.26 -7.14
CA LEU A 259 -1.95 -2.56 -8.56
C LEU A 259 -2.02 -1.31 -9.45
N PRO A 260 -3.06 -0.46 -9.38
CA PRO A 260 -3.11 0.78 -10.14
C PRO A 260 -1.90 1.70 -9.94
N ALA A 261 -1.30 1.73 -8.76
CA ALA A 261 -0.17 2.59 -8.47
C ALA A 261 1.08 2.30 -9.34
N PHE A 262 1.17 1.12 -9.99
CA PHE A 262 2.20 0.84 -10.98
C PHE A 262 1.94 1.46 -12.36
N ALA A 263 0.68 1.82 -12.68
CA ALA A 263 0.26 2.25 -14.00
C ALA A 263 0.93 3.57 -14.43
N ASN A 264 0.89 3.86 -15.73
CA ASN A 264 1.33 5.14 -16.28
C ASN A 264 0.53 6.30 -15.72
N SER A 265 -0.80 6.13 -15.64
CA SER A 265 -1.67 7.14 -15.06
C SER A 265 -2.88 6.53 -14.36
N ILE A 266 -3.27 7.13 -13.24
CA ILE A 266 -4.51 6.86 -12.52
C ILE A 266 -5.39 8.11 -12.59
N ILE A 267 -6.57 7.97 -13.18
CA ILE A 267 -7.61 9.01 -13.18
C ILE A 267 -8.71 8.53 -12.25
N ALA A 268 -9.06 9.33 -11.26
CA ALA A 268 -10.10 9.00 -10.29
C ALA A 268 -11.38 9.77 -10.57
N HIS A 269 -12.52 9.10 -10.42
CA HIS A 269 -13.79 9.78 -10.24
C HIS A 269 -13.80 10.52 -8.88
N PRO A 270 -14.51 11.65 -8.72
CA PRO A 270 -14.56 12.39 -7.46
C PRO A 270 -15.03 11.59 -6.23
N ASP A 271 -15.77 10.49 -6.43
CA ASP A 271 -16.23 9.61 -5.35
C ASP A 271 -15.22 8.52 -4.94
N ALA A 272 -14.07 8.46 -5.60
CA ALA A 272 -13.06 7.45 -5.32
C ALA A 272 -12.49 7.61 -3.92
N THR A 273 -12.28 6.49 -3.25
CA THR A 273 -11.71 6.41 -1.90
C THR A 273 -10.59 5.38 -1.86
N PHE A 274 -9.54 5.65 -1.08
CA PHE A 274 -8.32 4.85 -1.07
C PHE A 274 -7.93 4.44 0.36
N ARG A 275 -7.56 3.17 0.54
CA ARG A 275 -7.24 2.60 1.86
C ARG A 275 -6.30 1.39 1.77
N LEU A 276 -5.39 1.26 2.74
CA LEU A 276 -4.53 0.08 2.95
C LEU A 276 -4.83 -0.55 4.33
N PRO A 277 -5.75 -1.53 4.44
CA PRO A 277 -6.22 -2.03 5.73
C PRO A 277 -5.41 -3.20 6.32
N GLU A 278 -4.37 -3.69 5.63
CA GLU A 278 -3.76 -5.00 5.88
C GLU A 278 -3.16 -5.18 7.28
N ILE A 279 -2.66 -4.09 7.88
CA ILE A 279 -2.10 -4.11 9.24
C ILE A 279 -3.14 -4.60 10.26
N ALA A 280 -4.42 -4.25 10.07
CA ALA A 280 -5.50 -4.71 10.94
C ALA A 280 -5.70 -6.23 10.91
N PHE A 281 -5.21 -6.93 9.88
CA PHE A 281 -5.21 -8.39 9.77
C PHE A 281 -3.90 -9.01 10.26
N GLY A 282 -2.93 -8.22 10.71
CA GLY A 282 -1.59 -8.68 11.04
C GLY A 282 -0.70 -8.92 9.81
N LEU A 283 -0.99 -8.25 8.69
CA LEU A 283 -0.24 -8.35 7.43
C LEU A 283 0.26 -6.97 6.98
N VAL A 284 1.12 -6.96 5.98
CA VAL A 284 1.48 -5.74 5.23
C VAL A 284 0.73 -5.70 3.89
N PRO A 285 0.60 -4.55 3.21
CA PRO A 285 0.20 -4.50 1.80
C PRO A 285 1.04 -5.51 1.00
N GLY A 286 0.36 -6.34 0.22
CA GLY A 286 0.93 -7.58 -0.31
C GLY A 286 0.60 -7.83 -1.78
N ALA A 287 0.05 -6.85 -2.50
CA ALA A 287 -0.19 -6.92 -3.93
C ALA A 287 0.76 -5.99 -4.71
N GLY A 288 1.91 -5.63 -4.10
CA GLY A 288 2.89 -4.67 -4.61
C GLY A 288 2.79 -3.28 -3.99
N GLY A 289 1.89 -3.07 -3.02
CA GLY A 289 1.60 -1.77 -2.43
C GLY A 289 2.77 -1.09 -1.75
N THR A 290 3.60 -1.85 -1.03
CA THR A 290 4.78 -1.29 -0.38
C THR A 290 5.81 -0.79 -1.40
N VAL A 291 5.68 -1.23 -2.66
CA VAL A 291 6.54 -0.86 -3.79
C VAL A 291 5.92 0.27 -4.61
N SER A 292 4.69 0.12 -5.08
CA SER A 292 4.03 1.03 -6.02
C SER A 292 3.52 2.30 -5.35
N VAL A 293 2.79 2.17 -4.24
CA VAL A 293 2.22 3.32 -3.50
C VAL A 293 3.35 4.20 -2.97
N THR A 294 4.42 3.57 -2.43
CA THR A 294 5.63 4.27 -1.98
C THR A 294 6.31 5.07 -3.08
N ARG A 295 6.34 4.58 -4.32
CA ARG A 295 6.92 5.31 -5.46
C ARG A 295 6.02 6.44 -5.97
N ARG A 296 4.72 6.40 -5.67
CA ARG A 296 3.73 7.42 -6.03
C ARG A 296 3.70 8.56 -5.02
N CYS A 297 3.50 8.26 -3.74
CA CYS A 297 3.28 9.27 -2.70
C CYS A 297 4.38 9.35 -1.63
N GLY A 298 5.45 8.56 -1.76
CA GLY A 298 6.55 8.54 -0.80
C GLY A 298 6.28 7.63 0.41
N ARG A 299 7.37 7.20 1.08
CA ARG A 299 7.28 6.19 2.14
C ARG A 299 6.46 6.63 3.36
N HIS A 300 6.50 7.92 3.71
CA HIS A 300 5.86 8.41 4.93
C HIS A 300 4.34 8.37 4.83
N ARG A 301 3.80 8.75 3.66
CA ARG A 301 2.37 8.66 3.36
C ARG A 301 1.92 7.21 3.18
N THR A 302 2.74 6.35 2.57
CA THR A 302 2.45 4.90 2.53
C THR A 302 2.39 4.29 3.93
N ALA A 303 3.38 4.59 4.78
CA ALA A 303 3.43 4.12 6.16
C ALA A 303 2.20 4.59 6.93
N TRP A 304 1.86 5.87 6.82
CA TRP A 304 0.64 6.44 7.41
C TRP A 304 -0.62 5.70 6.97
N LEU A 305 -0.84 5.53 5.65
CA LEU A 305 -2.03 4.86 5.13
C LEU A 305 -2.17 3.42 5.64
N ALA A 306 -1.07 2.68 5.63
CA ALA A 306 -1.08 1.28 6.04
C ALA A 306 -1.17 1.09 7.56
N LEU A 307 -0.46 1.91 8.35
CA LEU A 307 -0.48 1.82 9.82
C LEU A 307 -1.82 2.25 10.40
N THR A 308 -2.37 3.38 9.93
CA THR A 308 -3.68 3.87 10.42
C THR A 308 -4.85 3.09 9.83
N GLY A 309 -4.66 2.54 8.62
CA GLY A 309 -5.76 2.00 7.83
C GLY A 309 -6.85 3.03 7.55
N THR A 310 -6.52 4.33 7.54
CA THR A 310 -7.49 5.39 7.25
C THR A 310 -7.91 5.39 5.78
N THR A 311 -9.08 5.96 5.51
CA THR A 311 -9.58 6.16 4.15
C THR A 311 -9.32 7.61 3.74
N ILE A 312 -8.68 7.80 2.59
CA ILE A 312 -8.54 9.13 1.97
C ILE A 312 -9.44 9.25 0.73
N ASP A 313 -9.93 10.45 0.46
CA ASP A 313 -10.71 10.77 -0.74
C ASP A 313 -9.80 11.09 -1.94
N ALA A 314 -10.42 11.31 -3.11
CA ALA A 314 -9.73 11.65 -4.35
C ALA A 314 -8.91 12.95 -4.25
N GLU A 315 -9.38 13.96 -3.53
CA GLU A 315 -8.68 15.24 -3.35
C GLU A 315 -7.39 15.07 -2.53
N HIS A 316 -7.45 14.32 -1.43
CA HIS A 316 -6.28 13.96 -0.64
C HIS A 316 -5.31 13.10 -1.45
N ALA A 317 -5.81 12.10 -2.18
CA ALA A 317 -4.98 11.24 -3.02
C ALA A 317 -4.27 12.03 -4.13
N LEU A 318 -4.94 13.01 -4.74
CA LEU A 318 -4.34 13.90 -5.74
C LEU A 318 -3.25 14.79 -5.12
N ARG A 319 -3.51 15.41 -3.96
CA ARG A 319 -2.50 16.21 -3.24
C ARG A 319 -1.26 15.39 -2.88
N TRP A 320 -1.45 14.11 -2.59
CA TRP A 320 -0.37 13.18 -2.27
C TRP A 320 0.31 12.57 -3.50
N GLN A 321 -0.15 12.90 -4.72
CA GLN A 321 0.32 12.32 -5.98
C GLN A 321 0.13 10.79 -6.07
N LEU A 322 -0.78 10.24 -5.26
CA LEU A 322 -1.18 8.85 -5.37
C LEU A 322 -1.94 8.61 -6.69
N ILE A 323 -2.69 9.62 -7.14
CA ILE A 323 -3.38 9.66 -8.43
C ILE A 323 -2.94 10.89 -9.22
N ASP A 324 -3.19 10.89 -10.54
CA ASP A 324 -2.71 11.95 -11.43
C ASP A 324 -3.77 13.00 -11.74
N ARG A 325 -5.06 12.63 -11.69
CA ARG A 325 -6.16 13.51 -12.07
C ARG A 325 -7.48 13.06 -11.48
N ILE A 326 -8.35 14.03 -11.21
CA ILE A 326 -9.77 13.79 -10.90
C ILE A 326 -10.61 14.14 -12.13
N ASP A 327 -11.52 13.26 -12.53
CA ASP A 327 -12.41 13.45 -13.67
C ASP A 327 -13.78 12.79 -13.43
N ALA A 328 -14.85 13.58 -13.46
CA ALA A 328 -16.20 13.07 -13.24
C ALA A 328 -16.71 12.19 -14.41
N SER A 329 -16.02 12.17 -15.57
CA SER A 329 -16.44 11.34 -16.70
C SER A 329 -15.91 9.91 -16.65
N VAL A 330 -15.08 9.54 -15.67
CA VAL A 330 -14.59 8.16 -15.53
C VAL A 330 -15.48 7.38 -14.57
N SER A 331 -15.82 6.14 -14.93
CA SER A 331 -16.66 5.21 -14.16
C SER A 331 -16.31 3.77 -14.49
#